data_AF-A0A8H4X5J8-F1
#
_entry.id   AF-A0A8H4X5J8-F1
#
_cell.length_a   1.000
_cell.length_b   1.000
_cell.length_c   1.000
_cell.angle_alpha   90.00
_cell.angle_beta   90.00
_cell.angle_gamma   90.00
#
_symmetry.space_group_name_H-M   'P 1'
#
loop_
_entity.id
_entity.type
_entity.pdbx_description
1 polymer ?
#
loop_
_entity_poly.entity_id
_entity_poly.type
_entity_poly.pdbx_seq_one_letter_code
_entity_poly.pdbx_strand_id
1 'polypeptide(L)'
;MFALHHYTAAIDRLKSIHHEPLVLIVCILFIAVEYLRANNKVAIQHCQHGLAIMDKCGNPWARQYLLPIFRRLTAVPMLFGPEDVETDRIPPLSYMVPSKFYCMEDAQYTMDDIFNRAVRLCYLEHRRVPVDTSEERNLIFSQLQTWQTLFEELCVDTMSPLYRAQESSLFMRIELCRLGFSADYDADEDIDSFRRILQVVSRLSRDSHLQTPQSTFELAYTPMLFFVIMKCPDLEVRLTALRLMKRFESPKEGLCENGQMLDTGRKILQQENGVAFDSLDYCDSPAFETSSRS
;
A
#
# COMPACT_ATOMS: atom_id res chain seq x y z
N MET A 1 -24.07 -16.25 -9.42
CA MET A 1 -24.37 -17.64 -8.98
C MET A 1 -23.42 -18.67 -9.62
N PHE A 2 -23.09 -18.56 -10.91
CA PHE A 2 -22.13 -19.44 -11.60
C PHE A 2 -20.69 -19.40 -11.01
N ALA A 3 -20.16 -18.21 -10.74
CA ALA A 3 -18.82 -18.05 -10.16
C ALA A 3 -18.66 -18.70 -8.77
N LEU A 4 -19.70 -18.62 -7.93
CA LEU A 4 -19.68 -19.17 -6.57
C LEU A 4 -19.69 -20.71 -6.57
N HIS A 5 -20.40 -21.32 -7.53
CA HIS A 5 -20.39 -22.77 -7.72
C HIS A 5 -19.01 -23.28 -8.15
N HIS A 6 -18.37 -22.60 -9.11
CA HIS A 6 -16.99 -22.91 -9.50
C HIS A 6 -16.00 -22.68 -8.35
N TYR A 7 -16.20 -21.66 -7.52
CA TYR A 7 -15.41 -21.37 -6.34
C TYR A 7 -15.45 -22.53 -5.34
N THR A 8 -16.64 -22.97 -4.94
CA THR A 8 -16.81 -24.08 -3.99
C THR A 8 -16.28 -25.40 -4.57
N ALA A 9 -16.54 -25.69 -5.84
CA ALA A 9 -16.02 -26.89 -6.50
C ALA A 9 -14.48 -26.89 -6.62
N ALA A 10 -13.86 -25.72 -6.80
CA ALA A 10 -12.41 -25.58 -6.79
C ALA A 10 -11.84 -25.86 -5.40
N ILE A 11 -12.44 -25.32 -4.32
CA ILE A 11 -12.06 -25.61 -2.92
C ILE A 11 -12.05 -27.12 -2.66
N ASP A 12 -13.09 -27.84 -3.08
CA ASP A 12 -13.19 -29.28 -2.82
C ASP A 12 -12.16 -30.09 -3.61
N ARG A 13 -11.80 -29.66 -4.82
CA ARG A 13 -10.70 -30.29 -5.59
C ARG A 13 -9.32 -29.98 -5.01
N LEU A 14 -9.09 -28.78 -4.48
CA LEU A 14 -7.83 -28.41 -3.82
C LEU A 14 -7.51 -29.26 -2.61
N LYS A 15 -8.52 -29.68 -1.85
CA LYS A 15 -8.35 -30.59 -0.70
C LYS A 15 -7.68 -31.91 -1.09
N SER A 16 -7.71 -32.29 -2.38
CA SER A 16 -7.10 -33.52 -2.91
C SER A 16 -5.73 -33.33 -3.56
N ILE A 17 -5.24 -32.08 -3.69
CA ILE A 17 -4.01 -31.76 -4.41
C ILE A 17 -2.88 -31.49 -3.43
N HIS A 18 -1.81 -32.28 -3.50
CA HIS A 18 -0.60 -32.14 -2.65
C HIS A 18 0.47 -31.18 -3.24
N HIS A 19 0.13 -30.36 -4.23
CA HIS A 19 1.06 -29.42 -4.86
C HIS A 19 0.96 -28.03 -4.21
N GLU A 20 1.93 -27.69 -3.35
CA GLU A 20 2.01 -26.42 -2.62
C GLU A 20 1.83 -25.17 -3.50
N PRO A 21 2.48 -25.05 -4.70
CA PRO A 21 2.30 -23.87 -5.55
C PRO A 21 0.86 -23.66 -6.00
N LEU A 22 0.11 -24.74 -6.26
CA LEU A 22 -1.29 -24.64 -6.67
C LEU A 22 -2.17 -24.16 -5.51
N VAL A 23 -1.95 -24.69 -4.30
CA VAL A 23 -2.66 -24.25 -3.10
C VAL A 23 -2.42 -22.77 -2.85
N LEU A 24 -1.18 -22.32 -3.01
CA LEU A 24 -0.79 -20.91 -2.87
C LEU A 24 -1.45 -20.00 -3.92
N ILE A 25 -1.49 -20.42 -5.19
CA ILE A 25 -2.20 -19.69 -6.25
C ILE A 25 -3.68 -19.54 -5.89
N VAL A 26 -4.31 -20.62 -5.40
CA VAL A 26 -5.73 -20.53 -5.08
C VAL A 26 -5.98 -19.73 -3.81
N CYS A 27 -5.07 -19.74 -2.84
CA CYS A 27 -5.13 -18.80 -1.72
C CYS A 27 -5.11 -17.34 -2.23
N ILE A 28 -4.23 -16.99 -3.17
CA ILE A 28 -4.19 -15.65 -3.79
C ILE A 28 -5.53 -15.31 -4.46
N LEU A 29 -6.11 -16.24 -5.22
CA LEU A 29 -7.40 -16.05 -5.87
C LEU A 29 -8.53 -15.81 -4.85
N PHE A 30 -8.54 -16.56 -3.75
CA PHE A 30 -9.54 -16.39 -2.68
C PHE A 30 -9.37 -15.07 -1.95
N ILE A 31 -8.14 -14.64 -1.68
CA ILE A 31 -7.88 -13.31 -1.13
C ILE A 31 -8.45 -12.24 -2.05
N ALA A 32 -8.16 -12.32 -3.36
CA ALA A 32 -8.66 -11.36 -4.33
C ALA A 32 -10.20 -11.34 -4.41
N VAL A 33 -10.85 -12.51 -4.38
CA VAL A 33 -12.31 -12.60 -4.36
C VAL A 33 -12.90 -12.01 -3.08
N GLU A 34 -12.31 -12.27 -1.92
CA GLU A 34 -12.82 -11.72 -0.66
C GLU A 34 -12.58 -10.21 -0.56
N TYR A 35 -11.53 -9.66 -1.15
CA TYR A 35 -11.39 -8.20 -1.33
C TYR A 35 -12.46 -7.60 -2.23
N LEU A 36 -12.75 -8.23 -3.37
CA LEU A 36 -13.85 -7.80 -4.24
C LEU A 36 -15.22 -7.84 -3.53
N ARG A 37 -15.33 -8.61 -2.45
CA ARG A 37 -16.52 -8.72 -1.61
C ARG A 37 -16.47 -7.85 -0.36
N ALA A 38 -15.44 -7.01 -0.19
CA ALA A 38 -15.22 -6.20 1.01
C ALA A 38 -15.15 -7.05 2.31
N ASN A 39 -14.70 -8.30 2.22
CA ASN A 39 -14.60 -9.22 3.34
C ASN A 39 -13.16 -9.34 3.84
N ASN A 40 -12.64 -8.22 4.36
CA ASN A 40 -11.25 -8.09 4.80
C ASN A 40 -10.86 -9.15 5.85
N LYS A 41 -11.80 -9.54 6.72
CA LYS A 41 -11.56 -10.58 7.74
C LYS A 41 -11.19 -11.93 7.13
N VAL A 42 -11.95 -12.40 6.14
CA VAL A 42 -11.67 -13.69 5.48
C VAL A 42 -10.46 -13.58 4.55
N ALA A 43 -10.28 -12.43 3.89
CA ALA A 43 -9.06 -12.16 3.11
C ALA A 43 -7.80 -12.32 3.97
N ILE A 44 -7.79 -11.79 5.20
CA ILE A 44 -6.66 -11.94 6.15
C ILE A 44 -6.45 -13.39 6.54
N GLN A 45 -7.52 -14.13 6.82
CA GLN A 45 -7.40 -15.56 7.15
C GLN A 45 -6.75 -16.34 6.01
N HIS A 46 -7.10 -16.03 4.76
CA HIS A 46 -6.44 -16.61 3.60
C HIS A 46 -4.98 -16.15 3.45
N CYS A 47 -4.65 -14.88 3.73
CA CYS A 47 -3.27 -14.40 3.77
C CYS A 47 -2.44 -15.16 4.82
N GLN A 48 -2.96 -15.31 6.04
CA GLN A 48 -2.31 -16.03 7.14
C GLN A 48 -2.06 -17.49 6.78
N HIS A 49 -3.09 -18.17 6.24
CA HIS A 49 -2.97 -19.55 5.82
C HIS A 49 -1.96 -19.73 4.68
N GLY A 50 -2.02 -18.86 3.67
CA GLY A 50 -1.11 -18.88 2.53
C GLY A 50 0.34 -18.60 2.94
N LEU A 51 0.57 -17.65 3.85
CA LEU A 51 1.91 -17.38 4.39
C LEU A 51 2.45 -18.57 5.21
N ALA A 52 1.61 -19.25 6.00
CA ALA A 52 2.03 -20.43 6.75
C ALA A 52 2.42 -21.61 5.84
N ILE A 53 1.77 -21.74 4.67
CA ILE A 53 2.17 -22.70 3.63
C ILE A 53 3.46 -22.23 2.95
N MET A 54 3.55 -20.95 2.59
CA MET A 54 4.71 -20.37 1.92
C MET A 54 6.00 -20.50 2.75
N ASP A 55 5.91 -20.37 4.07
CA ASP A 55 7.03 -20.55 4.99
C ASP A 55 7.67 -21.94 4.87
N LYS A 56 6.83 -22.97 4.72
CA LYS A 56 7.25 -24.38 4.56
C LYS A 56 7.51 -24.78 3.10
N CYS A 57 7.10 -23.94 2.16
CA CYS A 57 7.18 -24.23 0.72
C CYS A 57 8.64 -24.23 0.25
N GLY A 58 9.11 -25.41 -0.14
CA GLY A 58 10.46 -25.61 -0.69
C GLY A 58 10.58 -25.31 -2.18
N ASN A 59 9.46 -25.00 -2.86
CA ASN A 59 9.45 -24.78 -4.30
C ASN A 59 10.05 -23.40 -4.68
N PRO A 60 11.18 -23.34 -5.41
CA PRO A 60 11.85 -22.06 -5.72
C PRO A 60 10.99 -21.11 -6.56
N TRP A 61 10.21 -21.65 -7.50
CA TRP A 61 9.32 -20.86 -8.35
C TRP A 61 8.21 -20.19 -7.51
N ALA A 62 7.59 -20.91 -6.59
CA ALA A 62 6.57 -20.34 -5.71
C ALA A 62 7.15 -19.24 -4.82
N ARG A 63 8.37 -19.43 -4.29
CA ARG A 63 9.05 -18.40 -3.51
C ARG A 63 9.42 -17.17 -4.35
N GLN A 64 9.82 -17.37 -5.60
CA GLN A 64 10.20 -16.27 -6.48
C GLN A 64 8.99 -15.44 -6.94
N TYR A 65 7.87 -16.08 -7.29
CA TYR A 65 6.76 -15.40 -7.96
C TYR A 65 5.52 -15.19 -7.09
N LEU A 66 5.25 -16.05 -6.11
CA LEU A 66 4.04 -15.95 -5.30
C LEU A 66 4.29 -15.26 -3.96
N LEU A 67 5.47 -15.41 -3.35
CA LEU A 67 5.78 -14.73 -2.08
C LEU A 67 5.64 -13.20 -2.19
N PRO A 68 6.14 -12.52 -3.25
CA PRO A 68 5.93 -11.08 -3.40
C PRO A 68 4.45 -10.69 -3.43
N ILE A 69 3.60 -11.53 -4.05
CA ILE A 69 2.16 -11.30 -4.10
C ILE A 69 1.55 -11.40 -2.69
N PHE A 70 1.90 -12.43 -1.91
CA PHE A 70 1.44 -12.55 -0.53
C PHE A 70 1.88 -11.37 0.35
N ARG A 71 3.11 -10.88 0.18
CA ARG A 71 3.59 -9.71 0.92
C ARG A 71 2.71 -8.50 0.67
N ARG A 72 2.41 -8.20 -0.60
CA ARG A 72 1.57 -7.04 -0.95
C ARG A 72 0.13 -7.21 -0.48
N LEU A 73 -0.41 -8.43 -0.62
CA LEU A 73 -1.74 -8.78 -0.15
C LEU A 73 -1.89 -8.73 1.36
N THR A 74 -0.82 -8.85 2.15
CA THR A 74 -0.90 -8.84 3.63
C THR A 74 -1.01 -7.44 4.21
N ALA A 75 -0.45 -6.42 3.55
CA ALA A 75 -0.52 -5.04 4.01
C ALA A 75 -1.95 -4.46 3.95
N VAL A 76 -2.68 -4.79 2.88
CA VAL A 76 -3.99 -4.20 2.55
C VAL A 76 -5.00 -4.32 3.70
N PRO A 77 -5.28 -5.49 4.29
CA PRO A 77 -6.24 -5.58 5.36
C PRO A 77 -5.71 -5.07 6.70
N MET A 78 -4.40 -4.97 6.91
CA MET A 78 -3.89 -4.38 8.14
C MET A 78 -4.12 -2.86 8.13
N LEU A 79 -4.17 -2.26 6.95
CA LEU A 79 -4.55 -0.87 6.76
C LEU A 79 -6.07 -0.64 6.79
N PHE A 80 -6.88 -1.59 6.30
CA PHE A 80 -8.33 -1.38 6.04
C PHE A 80 -9.29 -2.42 6.63
N GLY A 81 -8.74 -3.45 7.27
CA GLY A 81 -9.53 -4.52 7.89
C GLY A 81 -10.22 -4.05 9.16
N PRO A 82 -11.33 -4.71 9.54
CA PRO A 82 -12.03 -4.38 10.77
C PRO A 82 -11.12 -4.58 11.99
N GLU A 83 -11.36 -3.80 13.03
CA GLU A 83 -10.56 -3.85 14.25
C GLU A 83 -10.57 -5.23 14.93
N ASP A 84 -11.52 -6.12 14.65
CA ASP A 84 -11.66 -7.43 15.31
C ASP A 84 -10.75 -8.55 14.76
N VAL A 85 -9.80 -8.23 13.88
CA VAL A 85 -8.94 -9.24 13.25
C VAL A 85 -7.78 -9.67 14.18
N GLU A 86 -7.68 -10.98 14.43
CA GLU A 86 -6.51 -11.60 15.08
C GLU A 86 -5.28 -11.54 14.16
N THR A 87 -4.36 -10.59 14.40
CA THR A 87 -3.12 -10.42 13.61
C THR A 87 -1.92 -11.19 14.15
N ASP A 88 -2.04 -11.78 15.33
CA ASP A 88 -0.96 -12.48 16.04
C ASP A 88 -0.41 -13.69 15.27
N ARG A 89 -1.18 -14.17 14.27
CA ARG A 89 -0.83 -15.30 13.40
C ARG A 89 -0.09 -14.92 12.12
N ILE A 90 0.11 -13.63 11.85
CA ILE A 90 0.92 -13.22 10.70
C ILE A 90 2.39 -13.36 11.13
N PRO A 91 3.15 -14.31 10.58
CA PRO A 91 4.56 -14.44 10.96
C PRO A 91 5.31 -13.17 10.57
N PRO A 92 6.30 -12.71 11.37
CA PRO A 92 7.20 -11.67 10.93
C PRO A 92 7.87 -12.15 9.66
N LEU A 93 7.67 -11.43 8.56
CA LEU A 93 8.35 -11.71 7.32
C LEU A 93 9.83 -11.39 7.57
N SER A 94 10.63 -12.42 7.79
CA SER A 94 12.08 -12.28 7.92
C SER A 94 12.65 -12.28 6.52
N TYR A 95 12.86 -11.08 5.97
CA TYR A 95 13.66 -10.91 4.78
C TYR A 95 15.06 -10.47 5.16
N MET A 96 16.07 -11.13 4.61
CA MET A 96 17.45 -10.64 4.70
C MET A 96 17.59 -9.45 3.75
N VAL A 97 17.99 -8.30 4.29
CA VAL A 97 18.35 -7.15 3.48
C VAL A 97 19.53 -7.56 2.59
N PRO A 98 19.42 -7.47 1.25
CA PRO A 98 20.51 -7.86 0.37
C PRO A 98 21.67 -6.88 0.49
N SER A 99 22.88 -7.32 0.14
CA SER A 99 24.06 -6.44 0.13
C SER A 99 24.11 -5.49 -1.08
N LYS A 100 23.30 -5.74 -2.12
CA LYS A 100 23.19 -4.94 -3.34
C LYS A 100 21.84 -5.17 -4.03
N PHE A 101 21.30 -4.14 -4.68
CA PHE A 101 20.23 -4.30 -5.67
C PHE A 101 20.82 -4.47 -7.07
N TYR A 102 20.42 -5.52 -7.77
CA TYR A 102 20.80 -5.80 -9.16
C TYR A 102 19.73 -5.34 -10.15
N CYS A 103 18.48 -5.27 -9.71
CA CYS A 103 17.36 -4.86 -10.52
C CYS A 103 16.27 -4.18 -9.68
N MET A 104 15.25 -3.66 -10.36
CA MET A 104 14.14 -2.96 -9.72
C MET A 104 13.32 -3.89 -8.81
N GLU A 105 13.25 -5.18 -9.15
CA GLU A 105 12.56 -6.20 -8.36
C GLU A 105 13.20 -6.37 -6.97
N ASP A 106 14.53 -6.30 -6.86
CA ASP A 106 15.21 -6.37 -5.55
C ASP A 106 14.79 -5.21 -4.64
N ALA A 107 14.71 -4.00 -5.21
CA ALA A 107 14.25 -2.80 -4.51
C ALA A 107 12.78 -2.95 -4.09
N GLN A 108 11.92 -3.46 -4.97
CA GLN A 108 10.50 -3.71 -4.67
C GLN A 108 10.31 -4.74 -3.56
N TYR A 109 10.99 -5.89 -3.63
CA TYR A 109 10.82 -6.95 -2.64
C TYR A 109 11.29 -6.55 -1.26
N THR A 110 12.35 -5.75 -1.19
CA THR A 110 12.86 -5.19 0.07
C THR A 110 11.92 -4.12 0.62
N MET A 111 11.40 -3.24 -0.24
CA MET A 111 10.42 -2.22 0.17
C MET A 111 9.10 -2.84 0.63
N ASP A 112 8.63 -3.91 -0.02
CA ASP A 112 7.41 -4.63 0.38
C ASP A 112 7.55 -5.19 1.82
N ASP A 113 8.75 -5.64 2.22
CA ASP A 113 9.00 -6.14 3.58
C ASP A 113 9.00 -5.01 4.62
N ILE A 114 9.78 -3.95 4.35
CA ILE A 114 9.86 -2.76 5.21
C ILE A 114 8.46 -2.14 5.39
N PHE A 115 7.70 -2.03 4.30
CA PHE A 115 6.36 -1.47 4.32
C PHE A 115 5.39 -2.35 5.13
N ASN A 116 5.46 -3.68 5.01
CA ASN A 116 4.65 -4.58 5.83
C ASN A 116 4.97 -4.45 7.33
N ARG A 117 6.24 -4.33 7.69
CA ARG A 117 6.68 -4.09 9.08
C ARG A 117 6.12 -2.77 9.62
N ALA A 118 6.28 -1.70 8.83
CA ALA A 118 5.72 -0.39 9.12
C ALA A 118 4.21 -0.43 9.35
N VAL A 119 3.46 -1.02 8.43
CA VAL A 119 1.99 -1.15 8.54
C VAL A 119 1.60 -1.95 9.78
N ARG A 120 2.27 -3.08 10.03
CA ARG A 120 2.02 -3.90 11.22
C ARG A 120 2.28 -3.11 12.50
N LEU A 121 3.36 -2.33 12.55
CA LEU A 121 3.71 -1.53 13.72
C LEU A 121 2.66 -0.45 13.98
N CYS A 122 2.26 0.31 12.94
CA CYS A 122 1.17 1.28 13.05
C CYS A 122 -0.14 0.64 13.52
N TYR A 123 -0.46 -0.55 13.03
CA TYR A 123 -1.63 -1.31 13.45
C TYR A 123 -1.57 -1.67 14.95
N LEU A 124 -0.43 -2.18 15.44
CA LEU A 124 -0.25 -2.53 16.85
C LEU A 124 -0.29 -1.29 17.77
N GLU A 125 0.37 -0.20 17.37
CA GLU A 125 0.38 1.07 18.09
C GLU A 125 -1.05 1.64 18.21
N HIS A 126 -1.83 1.62 17.12
CA HIS A 126 -3.21 2.09 17.12
C HIS A 126 -4.09 1.30 18.11
N ARG A 127 -3.86 -0.01 18.24
CA ARG A 127 -4.57 -0.89 19.17
C ARG A 127 -4.06 -0.83 20.61
N ARG A 128 -3.04 0.00 20.89
CA ARG A 128 -2.40 0.13 22.21
C ARG A 128 -1.98 -1.21 22.80
N VAL A 129 -1.54 -2.14 21.95
CA VAL A 129 -1.03 -3.43 22.42
C VAL A 129 0.25 -3.14 23.22
N PRO A 130 0.39 -3.63 24.46
CA PRO A 130 1.55 -3.36 25.31
C PRO A 130 2.76 -4.20 24.86
N VAL A 131 3.30 -3.86 23.69
CA VAL A 131 4.52 -4.42 23.12
C VAL A 131 5.53 -3.29 23.03
N ASP A 132 6.78 -3.56 23.41
CA ASP A 132 7.86 -2.61 23.15
C ASP A 132 8.08 -2.51 21.63
N THR A 133 7.66 -1.38 21.07
CA THR A 133 7.75 -1.10 19.63
C THR A 133 9.07 -0.44 19.24
N SER A 134 9.93 -0.10 20.22
CA SER A 134 11.15 0.69 20.01
C SER A 134 12.17 -0.05 19.15
N GLU A 135 12.38 -1.35 19.40
CA GLU A 135 13.30 -2.18 18.63
C GLU A 135 12.84 -2.31 17.17
N GLU A 136 11.55 -2.57 16.94
CA GLU A 136 11.00 -2.69 15.58
C GLU A 136 11.04 -1.34 14.84
N ARG A 137 10.78 -0.23 15.52
CA ARG A 137 10.90 1.13 14.96
C ARG A 137 12.34 1.42 14.51
N ASN A 138 13.32 1.13 15.36
CA ASN A 138 14.74 1.30 15.03
C ASN A 138 15.18 0.40 13.88
N LEU A 139 14.69 -0.83 13.84
CA LEU A 139 14.94 -1.76 12.75
C LEU A 139 14.39 -1.21 11.43
N ILE A 140 13.11 -0.80 11.39
CA ILE A 140 12.48 -0.20 10.19
C ILE A 140 13.29 1.01 9.72
N PHE A 141 13.69 1.91 10.64
CA PHE A 141 14.48 3.08 10.30
C PHE A 141 15.84 2.71 9.68
N SER A 142 16.59 1.78 10.29
CA SER A 142 17.88 1.32 9.75
C SER A 142 17.75 0.64 8.38
N GLN A 143 16.65 -0.08 8.15
CA GLN A 143 16.36 -0.73 6.87
C GLN A 143 15.99 0.30 5.80
N LEU A 144 15.24 1.37 6.14
CA LEU A 144 14.92 2.46 5.22
C LEU A 144 16.17 3.24 4.77
N GLN A 145 17.13 3.45 5.68
CA GLN A 145 18.41 4.08 5.34
C GLN A 145 19.22 3.18 4.41
N THR A 146 19.37 1.89 4.77
CA THR A 146 20.08 0.92 3.94
C THR A 146 19.46 0.79 2.55
N TRP A 147 18.13 0.68 2.48
CA TRP A 147 17.40 0.60 1.22
C TRP A 147 17.69 1.81 0.33
N GLN A 148 17.72 3.02 0.89
CA GLN A 148 18.00 4.24 0.11
C GLN A 148 19.40 4.19 -0.49
N THR A 149 20.42 3.85 0.31
CA THR A 149 21.80 3.74 -0.20
C THR A 149 21.89 2.73 -1.33
N LEU A 150 21.26 1.55 -1.18
CA LEU A 150 21.26 0.52 -2.23
C LEU A 150 20.49 0.95 -3.49
N PHE A 151 19.43 1.74 -3.33
CA PHE A 151 18.63 2.24 -4.44
C PHE A 151 19.36 3.34 -5.23
N GLU A 152 20.11 4.22 -4.55
CA GLU A 152 20.93 5.25 -5.19
C GLU A 152 22.07 4.67 -6.04
N GLU A 153 22.56 3.48 -5.69
CA GLU A 153 23.58 2.75 -6.47
C GLU A 153 23.01 1.91 -7.63
N LEU A 154 21.68 1.81 -7.75
CA LEU A 154 21.03 0.98 -8.75
C LEU A 154 21.09 1.63 -10.14
N CYS A 155 21.80 0.99 -11.07
CA CYS A 155 21.86 1.42 -12.48
C CYS A 155 20.68 0.86 -13.28
N VAL A 156 19.85 1.73 -13.84
CA VAL A 156 18.58 1.38 -14.50
C VAL A 156 18.27 2.31 -15.67
N ASP A 157 17.44 1.83 -16.59
CA ASP A 157 16.98 2.61 -17.74
C ASP A 157 15.87 3.60 -17.33
N THR A 158 16.26 4.85 -17.13
CA THR A 158 15.38 5.96 -16.72
C THR A 158 14.40 6.41 -17.80
N MET A 159 14.58 5.95 -19.05
CA MET A 159 13.70 6.31 -20.16
C MET A 159 12.43 5.44 -20.20
N SER A 160 12.45 4.27 -19.55
CA SER A 160 11.31 3.36 -19.49
C SER A 160 10.13 3.95 -18.71
N PRO A 161 8.94 4.09 -19.32
CA PRO A 161 7.74 4.55 -18.62
C PRO A 161 7.36 3.65 -17.42
N LEU A 162 7.54 2.33 -17.57
CA LEU A 162 7.29 1.36 -16.48
C LEU A 162 8.23 1.59 -15.30
N TYR A 163 9.52 1.83 -15.57
CA TYR A 163 10.51 2.12 -14.54
C TYR A 163 10.10 3.38 -13.74
N ARG A 164 9.72 4.46 -14.42
CA ARG A 164 9.30 5.71 -13.76
C ARG A 164 8.08 5.51 -12.86
N ALA A 165 7.11 4.69 -13.27
CA ALA A 165 5.94 4.38 -12.45
C ALA A 165 6.31 3.59 -11.19
N GLN A 166 7.18 2.57 -11.34
CA GLN A 166 7.70 1.76 -10.24
C GLN A 166 8.54 2.60 -9.27
N GLU A 167 9.44 3.44 -9.79
CA GLU A 167 10.28 4.35 -9.01
C GLU A 167 9.41 5.32 -8.21
N SER A 168 8.37 5.89 -8.83
CA SER A 168 7.42 6.77 -8.14
C SER A 168 6.67 6.05 -7.02
N SER A 169 6.26 4.80 -7.23
CA SER A 169 5.61 3.98 -6.20
C SER A 169 6.56 3.68 -5.03
N LEU A 170 7.83 3.37 -5.32
CA LEU A 170 8.84 3.11 -4.29
C LEU A 170 9.17 4.38 -3.50
N PHE A 171 9.38 5.51 -4.20
CA PHE A 171 9.66 6.81 -3.62
C PHE A 171 8.59 7.20 -2.58
N MET A 172 7.32 7.09 -2.93
CA MET A 172 6.26 7.42 -1.98
C MET A 172 6.23 6.50 -0.77
N ARG A 173 6.43 5.19 -0.96
CA ARG A 173 6.46 4.23 0.15
C ARG A 173 7.60 4.54 1.11
N ILE A 174 8.78 4.86 0.61
CA ILE A 174 9.92 5.22 1.46
C ILE A 174 9.70 6.56 2.17
N GLU A 175 9.23 7.60 1.48
CA GLU A 175 8.97 8.91 2.11
C GLU A 175 7.91 8.80 3.21
N LEU A 176 6.82 8.05 2.97
CA LEU A 176 5.78 7.87 3.99
C LEU A 176 6.26 7.04 5.18
N CYS A 177 7.04 5.99 4.95
CA CYS A 177 7.67 5.26 6.04
C CYS A 177 8.64 6.16 6.82
N ARG A 178 9.38 7.07 6.18
CA ARG A 178 10.22 8.03 6.90
C ARG A 178 9.40 8.97 7.77
N LEU A 179 8.34 9.56 7.21
CA LEU A 179 7.46 10.44 7.97
C LEU A 179 6.81 9.73 9.16
N GLY A 180 6.41 8.46 9.01
CA GLY A 180 5.81 7.69 10.10
C GLY A 180 6.81 7.22 11.17
N PHE A 181 8.06 6.99 10.80
CA PHE A 181 9.06 6.31 11.65
C PHE A 181 10.30 7.14 12.00
N SER A 182 10.40 8.39 11.54
CA SER A 182 11.44 9.32 11.98
C SER A 182 11.34 9.55 13.49
N ALA A 183 12.48 9.47 14.19
CA ALA A 183 12.57 9.83 15.60
C ALA A 183 12.35 11.33 15.82
N ASP A 184 12.71 12.13 14.81
CA ASP A 184 12.64 13.59 14.80
C ASP A 184 11.47 14.09 13.92
N TYR A 185 10.38 13.32 13.77
CA TYR A 185 9.23 13.75 12.97
C TYR A 185 8.66 15.06 13.53
N ASP A 186 8.72 16.10 12.72
CA ASP A 186 8.07 17.37 12.97
C ASP A 186 7.15 17.69 11.79
N ALA A 187 5.85 17.68 12.05
CA ALA A 187 4.83 17.86 11.03
C ALA A 187 4.97 19.19 10.26
N ASP A 188 5.49 20.24 10.91
CA ASP A 188 5.65 21.56 10.32
C ASP A 188 6.95 21.65 9.49
N GLU A 189 8.03 21.01 9.94
CA GLU A 189 9.29 20.95 9.18
C GLU A 189 9.21 19.98 7.99
N ASP A 190 8.41 18.93 8.09
CA ASP A 190 8.26 17.88 7.08
C ASP A 190 7.18 18.16 6.02
N ILE A 191 6.55 19.34 6.05
CA ILE A 191 5.49 19.72 5.10
C ILE A 191 5.93 19.59 3.63
N ASP A 192 7.20 19.86 3.34
CA ASP A 192 7.76 19.75 2.00
C ASP A 192 7.83 18.29 1.52
N SER A 193 8.00 17.33 2.43
CA SER A 193 7.96 15.90 2.13
C SER A 193 6.56 15.49 1.64
N PHE A 194 5.50 15.96 2.32
CA PHE A 194 4.12 15.76 1.85
C PHE A 194 3.87 16.41 0.49
N ARG A 195 4.37 17.63 0.26
CA ARG A 195 4.25 18.30 -1.04
C ARG A 195 4.96 17.52 -2.16
N ARG A 196 6.16 16.99 -1.90
CA ARG A 196 6.90 16.14 -2.86
C ARG A 196 6.10 14.90 -3.23
N ILE A 197 5.49 14.21 -2.25
CA ILE A 197 4.62 13.06 -2.49
C ILE A 197 3.48 13.45 -3.45
N LEU A 198 2.77 14.56 -3.18
CA LEU A 198 1.67 15.00 -4.04
C LEU A 198 2.11 15.41 -5.45
N GLN A 199 3.31 15.99 -5.59
CA GLN A 199 3.88 16.33 -6.91
C GLN A 199 4.12 15.08 -7.76
N VAL A 200 4.66 14.02 -7.16
CA VAL A 200 4.88 12.73 -7.84
C VAL A 200 3.54 12.14 -8.32
N VAL A 201 2.56 12.05 -7.43
CA VAL A 201 1.22 11.55 -7.76
C VAL A 201 0.53 12.40 -8.83
N SER A 202 0.65 13.72 -8.74
CA SER A 202 0.05 14.64 -9.71
C SER A 202 0.61 14.44 -11.12
N ARG A 203 1.91 14.15 -11.26
CA ARG A 203 2.53 13.85 -12.55
C ARG A 203 1.98 12.55 -13.13
N LEU A 204 1.92 11.49 -12.32
CA LEU A 204 1.35 10.21 -12.73
C LEU A 204 -0.13 10.32 -13.14
N SER A 205 -0.90 11.14 -12.44
CA SER A 205 -2.31 11.38 -12.74
C SER A 205 -2.54 12.05 -14.11
N ARG A 206 -1.55 12.81 -14.60
CA ARG A 206 -1.58 13.49 -15.90
C ARG A 206 -1.14 12.58 -17.05
N ASP A 207 -0.21 11.67 -16.78
CA ASP A 207 0.29 10.72 -17.77
C ASP A 207 -0.66 9.52 -17.93
N SER A 208 -1.72 9.69 -18.73
CA SER A 208 -2.70 8.64 -19.06
C SER A 208 -2.07 7.37 -19.66
N HIS A 209 -0.87 7.48 -20.24
CA HIS A 209 -0.11 6.35 -20.79
C HIS A 209 0.61 5.50 -19.72
N LEU A 210 0.84 6.05 -18.52
CA LEU A 210 1.42 5.34 -17.37
C LEU A 210 0.36 4.63 -16.52
N GLN A 211 -0.92 4.98 -16.70
CA GLN A 211 -2.07 4.21 -16.22
C GLN A 211 -2.20 2.91 -17.04
N THR A 212 -1.16 2.08 -16.96
CA THR A 212 -1.20 0.75 -17.56
C THR A 212 -2.25 -0.08 -16.85
N PRO A 213 -3.10 -0.85 -17.56
CA PRO A 213 -4.14 -1.69 -16.97
C PRO A 213 -3.53 -2.96 -16.35
N GLN A 214 -2.33 -2.88 -15.82
CA GLN A 214 -1.70 -3.99 -15.13
C GLN A 214 -2.37 -4.11 -13.77
N SER A 215 -3.28 -5.09 -13.68
CA SER A 215 -3.86 -5.62 -12.46
C SER A 215 -2.78 -6.34 -11.63
N THR A 216 -1.68 -5.66 -11.36
CA THR A 216 -0.64 -6.17 -10.49
C THR A 216 -1.09 -5.87 -9.08
N PHE A 217 -0.89 -6.80 -8.16
CA PHE A 217 -1.14 -6.67 -6.73
C PHE A 217 -0.30 -5.56 -6.05
N GLU A 218 0.17 -4.56 -6.80
CA GLU A 218 0.83 -3.37 -6.27
C GLU A 218 -0.15 -2.62 -5.36
N LEU A 219 0.37 -2.12 -4.24
CA LEU A 219 -0.38 -1.22 -3.40
C LEU A 219 -0.70 0.03 -4.22
N ALA A 220 -1.98 0.32 -4.43
CA ALA A 220 -2.41 1.50 -5.18
C ALA A 220 -1.88 2.78 -4.54
N TYR A 221 -1.96 3.91 -5.24
CA TYR A 221 -1.57 5.22 -4.71
C TYR A 221 -2.50 5.66 -3.54
N THR A 222 -3.67 5.02 -3.41
CA THR A 222 -4.74 5.39 -2.47
C THR A 222 -4.36 5.31 -0.99
N PRO A 223 -3.81 4.20 -0.43
CA PRO A 223 -3.36 4.16 0.97
C PRO A 223 -2.34 5.25 1.32
N MET A 224 -1.48 5.58 0.35
CA MET A 224 -0.43 6.56 0.51
C MET A 224 -1.00 7.98 0.57
N LEU A 225 -1.95 8.30 -0.29
CA LEU A 225 -2.72 9.55 -0.22
C LEU A 225 -3.57 9.63 1.06
N PHE A 226 -4.11 8.51 1.53
CA PHE A 226 -4.87 8.47 2.77
C PHE A 226 -3.99 8.82 3.97
N PHE A 227 -2.76 8.29 4.03
CA PHE A 227 -1.80 8.69 5.06
C PHE A 227 -1.51 10.19 5.05
N VAL A 228 -1.36 10.82 3.88
CA VAL A 228 -1.18 12.27 3.78
C VAL A 228 -2.38 13.02 4.39
N ILE A 229 -3.61 12.58 4.09
CA ILE A 229 -4.83 13.15 4.68
C ILE A 229 -4.85 12.99 6.20
N MET A 230 -4.33 11.88 6.74
CA MET A 230 -4.33 11.60 8.17
C MET A 230 -3.26 12.35 8.97
N LYS A 231 -2.10 12.62 8.36
CA LYS A 231 -0.88 13.01 9.10
C LYS A 231 -0.37 14.41 8.80
N CYS A 232 -0.66 14.94 7.60
CA CYS A 232 -0.20 16.27 7.24
C CYS A 232 -0.96 17.33 8.06
N PRO A 233 -0.30 18.36 8.62
CA PRO A 233 -0.97 19.42 9.37
C PRO A 233 -1.62 20.46 8.46
N ASP A 234 -1.14 20.61 7.22
CA ASP A 234 -1.62 21.62 6.27
C ASP A 234 -2.89 21.18 5.53
N LEU A 235 -3.96 21.96 5.70
CA LEU A 235 -5.27 21.64 5.13
C LEU A 235 -5.27 21.62 3.60
N GLU A 236 -4.53 22.52 2.94
CA GLU A 236 -4.50 22.59 1.47
C GLU A 236 -3.80 21.38 0.85
N VAL A 237 -2.72 20.91 1.48
CA VAL A 237 -2.04 19.66 1.11
C VAL A 237 -3.00 18.48 1.28
N ARG A 238 -3.71 18.39 2.41
CA ARG A 238 -4.68 17.30 2.67
C ARG A 238 -5.84 17.31 1.67
N LEU A 239 -6.40 18.48 1.36
CA LEU A 239 -7.46 18.62 0.35
C LEU A 239 -6.97 18.24 -1.05
N THR A 240 -5.73 18.58 -1.37
CA THR A 240 -5.10 18.18 -2.64
C THR A 240 -4.94 16.66 -2.71
N ALA A 241 -4.51 16.02 -1.62
CA ALA A 241 -4.43 14.56 -1.53
C ALA A 241 -5.81 13.90 -1.73
N LEU A 242 -6.86 14.44 -1.11
CA LEU A 242 -8.23 13.95 -1.25
C LEU A 242 -8.76 14.07 -2.69
N ARG A 243 -8.48 15.19 -3.37
CA ARG A 243 -8.84 15.38 -4.79
C ARG A 243 -8.10 14.40 -5.70
N LEU A 244 -6.81 14.19 -5.47
CA LEU A 244 -6.03 13.22 -6.22
C LEU A 244 -6.57 11.82 -6.01
N MET A 245 -6.89 11.43 -4.77
CA MET A 245 -7.45 10.12 -4.45
C MET A 245 -8.77 9.87 -5.21
N LYS A 246 -9.66 10.86 -5.24
CA LYS A 246 -10.90 10.79 -6.03
C LYS A 246 -10.63 10.53 -7.53
N ARG A 247 -9.58 11.14 -8.09
CA ARG A 247 -9.20 10.93 -9.49
C ARG A 247 -8.66 9.52 -9.77
N PHE A 248 -8.12 8.84 -8.75
CA PHE A 248 -7.68 7.45 -8.83
C PHE A 248 -8.79 6.44 -8.46
N GLU A 249 -10.03 6.85 -8.15
CA GLU A 249 -11.17 5.95 -7.87
C GLU A 249 -11.65 5.11 -9.08
N SER A 250 -10.81 4.90 -10.08
CA SER A 250 -11.11 3.98 -11.17
C SER A 250 -11.41 2.58 -10.61
N PRO A 251 -12.47 1.90 -11.07
CA PRO A 251 -12.77 0.51 -10.69
C PRO A 251 -11.65 -0.50 -11.05
N LYS A 252 -10.59 -0.03 -11.70
CA LYS A 252 -9.47 -0.81 -12.24
C LYS A 252 -8.21 -0.76 -11.38
N GLU A 253 -8.14 0.11 -10.37
CA GLU A 253 -6.94 0.27 -9.54
C GLU A 253 -7.05 -0.49 -8.22
N GLY A 254 -6.40 -1.66 -8.18
CA GLY A 254 -6.06 -2.39 -6.96
C GLY A 254 -7.25 -3.04 -6.25
N LEU A 255 -6.96 -4.09 -5.49
CA LEU A 255 -7.92 -4.81 -4.65
C LEU A 255 -8.34 -4.01 -3.40
N CYS A 256 -8.07 -2.70 -3.38
CA CYS A 256 -8.21 -1.84 -2.22
C CYS A 256 -9.56 -1.12 -2.24
N GLU A 257 -10.19 -0.98 -1.07
CA GLU A 257 -11.45 -0.27 -0.87
C GLU A 257 -11.26 1.26 -0.98
N ASN A 258 -10.90 1.73 -2.18
CA ASN A 258 -10.58 3.14 -2.46
C ASN A 258 -11.70 4.10 -2.02
N GLY A 259 -12.97 3.71 -2.20
CA GLY A 259 -14.11 4.52 -1.80
C GLY A 259 -14.27 4.68 -0.28
N GLN A 260 -14.01 3.64 0.51
CA GLN A 260 -14.10 3.74 1.97
C GLN A 260 -13.03 4.68 2.55
N MET A 261 -11.81 4.64 1.98
CA MET A 261 -10.75 5.58 2.35
C MET A 261 -11.08 7.01 1.97
N LEU A 262 -11.64 7.22 0.77
CA LEU A 262 -12.05 8.56 0.34
C LEU A 262 -13.13 9.12 1.28
N ASP A 263 -14.15 8.33 1.59
CA ASP A 263 -15.24 8.72 2.49
C ASP A 263 -14.74 9.01 3.91
N THR A 264 -13.85 8.16 4.43
CA THR A 264 -13.25 8.32 5.75
C THR A 264 -12.38 9.58 5.80
N GLY A 265 -11.52 9.78 4.80
CA GLY A 265 -10.66 10.96 4.70
C GLY A 265 -11.48 12.25 4.61
N ARG A 266 -12.58 12.24 3.84
CA ARG A 266 -13.53 13.36 3.77
C ARG A 266 -14.12 13.67 5.13
N LYS A 267 -14.64 12.67 5.85
CA LYS A 267 -15.24 12.85 7.19
C LYS A 267 -14.27 13.44 8.20
N ILE A 268 -13.02 12.97 8.20
CA ILE A 268 -11.98 13.45 9.12
C ILE A 268 -11.71 14.94 8.89
N LEU A 269 -11.53 15.35 7.63
CA LEU A 269 -11.32 16.76 7.31
C LEU A 269 -12.54 17.62 7.66
N GLN A 270 -13.77 17.11 7.46
CA GLN A 270 -14.99 17.84 7.81
C GLN A 270 -15.11 18.06 9.31
N GLN A 271 -14.80 17.03 10.11
CA GLN A 271 -14.87 17.07 11.56
C GLN A 271 -13.85 18.02 12.17
N GLU A 272 -12.61 18.01 11.68
CA GLU A 272 -11.52 18.83 12.21
C GLU A 272 -11.69 20.32 11.87
N ASN A 273 -12.26 20.64 10.70
CA ASN A 273 -12.35 22.02 10.22
C ASN A 273 -13.75 22.64 10.36
N GLY A 274 -14.77 21.86 10.74
CA GLY A 274 -16.14 22.35 10.91
C GLY A 274 -16.80 22.82 9.62
N VAL A 275 -16.35 22.36 8.45
CA VAL A 275 -16.84 22.76 7.13
C VAL A 275 -17.34 21.54 6.36
N ALA A 276 -18.54 21.63 5.77
CA ALA A 276 -19.05 20.65 4.82
C ALA A 276 -18.38 20.83 3.46
N PHE A 277 -17.53 19.88 3.05
CA PHE A 277 -16.93 19.85 1.72
C PHE A 277 -17.91 19.27 0.68
N ASP A 278 -18.96 20.02 0.35
CA ASP A 278 -19.91 19.67 -0.73
C ASP A 278 -19.36 20.02 -2.12
N SER A 279 -18.30 20.86 -2.19
CA SER A 279 -17.72 21.38 -3.43
C SER A 279 -16.66 20.48 -4.08
N LEU A 280 -16.21 19.41 -3.41
CA LEU A 280 -15.30 18.42 -4.01
C LEU A 280 -15.96 17.58 -5.10
N ASP A 281 -17.29 17.71 -5.25
CA ASP A 281 -18.05 17.11 -6.33
C ASP A 281 -18.12 17.96 -7.60
N TYR A 282 -17.57 19.19 -7.59
CA TYR A 282 -17.63 20.12 -8.72
C TYR A 282 -16.30 20.56 -9.34
N CYS A 283 -15.14 20.20 -8.80
CA CYS A 283 -13.85 20.69 -9.33
C CYS A 283 -13.21 19.76 -10.37
N ASP A 284 -13.84 19.70 -11.55
CA ASP A 284 -13.13 19.56 -12.83
C ASP A 284 -13.15 20.92 -13.53
N SER A 285 -12.38 21.89 -13.05
CA SER A 285 -12.04 23.09 -13.83
C SER A 285 -10.74 23.72 -13.31
N PRO A 286 -9.78 24.04 -14.20
CA PRO A 286 -8.64 24.86 -13.86
C PRO A 286 -9.05 26.34 -13.92
N ALA A 287 -8.74 27.10 -12.87
CA ALA A 287 -8.31 28.51 -12.90
C ALA A 287 -8.71 29.22 -11.60
N PHE A 288 -7.74 29.44 -10.72
CA PHE A 288 -7.67 30.74 -10.06
C PHE A 288 -6.78 31.61 -10.94
N GLU A 289 -7.37 32.22 -11.96
CA GLU A 289 -6.80 33.43 -12.54
C GLU A 289 -7.02 34.55 -11.54
N THR A 290 -5.90 35.12 -11.11
CA THR A 290 -5.81 36.39 -10.42
C THR A 290 -6.52 37.47 -11.22
N SER A 291 -7.48 38.16 -10.61
CA SER A 291 -7.88 39.50 -11.04
C SER A 291 -7.65 40.49 -9.91
N SER A 292 -6.45 41.05 -9.89
CA SER A 292 -6.16 42.32 -9.27
C SER A 292 -6.76 43.47 -10.09
N ARG A 293 -7.40 44.41 -9.39
CA ARG A 293 -7.50 45.86 -9.68
C ARG A 293 -7.99 46.30 -11.08
N SER A 294 -9.16 46.93 -11.08
CA SER A 294 -9.33 48.39 -11.21
C SER A 294 -10.74 48.78 -10.81
#